data_AF-A0A960MI27-F1
#
_entry.id   AF-A0A960MI27-F1
#
_cell.length_a   1.000
_cell.length_b   1.000
_cell.length_c   1.000
_cell.angle_alpha   90.00
_cell.angle_beta   90.00
_cell.angle_gamma   90.00
#
_symmetry.space_group_name_H-M   'P 1'
#
loop_
_entity.id
_entity.type
_entity.pdbx_description
1 polymer ?
#
loop_
_entity_poly.entity_id
_entity_poly.type
_entity_poly.pdbx_seq_one_letter_code
_entity_poly.pdbx_strand_id
1 'polypeptide(L)'
;MKRILGILILFIVVYVATAIMASEVGADFLSGYAQKNLLRRIAPIGILGIGVAFVIITGGIDLSLGSMVCLIGVGVAWLLTQIGWPIWLVLLIALLVSAGIGWFHGALITKVNL
;
A
#
# COMPACT_ATOMS: atom_id res chain seq x y z
N MET A 1 -8.45 23.54 6.87
CA MET A 1 -8.42 23.90 5.43
C MET A 1 -7.02 24.22 4.92
N LYS A 2 -6.23 25.11 5.55
CA LYS A 2 -4.86 25.47 5.08
C LYS A 2 -3.90 24.28 4.88
N ARG A 3 -3.99 23.23 5.73
CA ARG A 3 -3.16 22.01 5.60
C ARG A 3 -3.50 21.17 4.36
N ILE A 4 -4.79 20.96 4.09
CA ILE A 4 -5.26 20.22 2.91
C ILE A 4 -4.87 20.97 1.63
N LEU A 5 -5.03 22.30 1.64
CA LEU A 5 -4.61 23.14 0.53
C LEU A 5 -3.09 23.03 0.28
N GLY A 6 -2.29 23.02 1.34
CA GLY A 6 -0.84 22.82 1.23
C GLY A 6 -0.45 21.47 0.61
N ILE A 7 -1.12 20.38 1.00
CA ILE A 7 -0.90 19.04 0.42
C ILE A 7 -1.30 19.01 -1.07
N LEU A 8 -2.43 19.62 -1.42
CA LEU A 8 -2.89 19.73 -2.81
C LEU A 8 -1.92 20.54 -3.68
N ILE A 9 -1.43 21.68 -3.18
CA ILE A 9 -0.43 22.50 -3.87
C ILE A 9 0.85 21.71 -4.07
N LEU A 10 1.35 21.03 -3.02
CA LEU A 10 2.53 20.19 -3.11
C LEU A 10 2.36 19.09 -4.16
N PHE A 11 1.21 18.41 -4.17
CA PHE A 11 0.90 17.39 -5.16
C PHE A 11 0.95 17.95 -6.60
N ILE A 12 0.33 19.10 -6.84
CA ILE A 12 0.33 19.75 -8.16
C ILE A 12 1.75 20.14 -8.57
N VAL A 13 2.52 20.73 -7.65
CA VAL A 13 3.92 21.13 -7.91
C VAL A 13 4.77 19.92 -8.28
N VAL A 14 4.72 18.84 -7.50
CA VAL A 14 5.46 17.61 -7.77
C VAL A 14 5.03 16.99 -9.10
N TYR A 15 3.72 16.96 -9.38
CA TYR A 15 3.18 16.41 -10.63
C TYR A 15 3.69 17.18 -11.86
N VAL A 16 3.61 18.52 -11.83
CA VAL A 16 4.08 19.37 -12.91
C VAL A 16 5.59 19.29 -13.08
N ALA A 17 6.35 19.33 -11.97
CA ALA A 17 7.80 19.19 -12.02
C ALA A 17 8.22 17.85 -12.63
N THR A 18 7.56 16.75 -12.26
CA THR A 18 7.84 15.43 -12.82
C THR A 18 7.51 15.37 -14.31
N ALA A 19 6.43 16.00 -14.76
CA ALA A 19 6.06 16.06 -16.17
C ALA A 19 7.10 16.81 -17.01
N ILE A 20 7.64 17.93 -16.50
CA ILE A 20 8.70 18.71 -17.17
C ILE A 20 10.01 17.93 -17.20
N MET A 21 10.44 17.38 -16.06
CA MET A 21 11.69 16.62 -16.00
C MET A 21 11.65 15.33 -16.85
N ALA A 22 10.49 14.68 -16.95
CA ALA A 22 10.34 13.49 -17.77
C ALA A 22 10.52 13.80 -19.26
N SER A 23 10.00 14.94 -19.74
CA SER A 23 10.13 15.32 -21.15
C SER A 23 11.58 15.64 -21.53
N GLU A 24 12.38 16.20 -20.62
CA GLU A 24 13.81 16.47 -20.84
C GLU A 24 14.63 15.19 -21.07
N VAL A 25 14.23 14.07 -20.47
CA VAL A 25 14.89 12.76 -20.62
C VAL A 25 14.23 11.89 -21.71
N GLY A 26 13.29 12.46 -22.48
CA GLY A 26 12.59 11.77 -23.57
C GLY A 26 11.53 10.77 -23.10
N ALA A 27 11.07 10.86 -21.85
CA ALA A 27 10.01 10.03 -21.30
C ALA A 27 8.66 10.76 -21.35
N ASP A 28 7.62 10.06 -21.83
CA ASP A 28 6.26 10.62 -21.85
C ASP A 28 5.48 10.24 -20.57
N PHE A 29 5.65 11.06 -19.54
CA PHE A 29 4.95 10.92 -18.25
C PHE A 29 3.43 11.10 -18.38
N LEU A 30 2.97 11.94 -19.31
CA LEU A 30 1.54 12.25 -19.49
C LEU A 30 0.83 11.19 -20.35
N SER A 31 1.57 10.28 -20.98
CA SER A 31 1.00 9.14 -21.70
C SER A 31 0.03 8.32 -20.84
N GLY A 32 -1.04 7.82 -21.46
CA GLY A 32 -2.00 6.96 -20.76
C GLY A 32 -1.38 5.70 -20.15
N TYR A 33 -0.30 5.18 -20.74
CA TYR A 33 0.46 4.05 -20.19
C TYR A 33 1.18 4.42 -18.89
N ALA A 34 1.92 5.53 -18.88
CA ALA A 34 2.62 6.01 -17.68
C ALA A 34 1.64 6.31 -16.54
N GLN A 35 0.52 6.97 -16.84
CA GLN A 35 -0.54 7.26 -15.87
C GLN A 35 -1.16 5.97 -15.30
N LYS A 36 -1.51 4.99 -16.15
CA LYS A 36 -2.04 3.71 -15.69
C LYS A 36 -1.03 2.97 -14.80
N ASN A 37 0.25 2.99 -15.16
CA ASN A 37 1.29 2.33 -14.38
C ASN A 37 1.51 3.02 -13.04
N LEU A 38 1.50 4.36 -13.02
CA LEU A 38 1.58 5.16 -11.80
C LEU A 38 0.41 4.86 -10.87
N LEU A 39 -0.82 4.88 -11.39
CA LEU A 39 -2.04 4.54 -10.63
C LEU A 39 -1.96 3.13 -10.05
N ARG A 40 -1.50 2.13 -10.81
CA ARG A 40 -1.32 0.75 -10.31
C ARG A 40 -0.27 0.65 -9.20
N ARG A 41 0.75 1.51 -9.21
CA ARG A 41 1.79 1.54 -8.16
C ARG A 41 1.30 2.20 -6.87
N ILE A 42 0.50 3.27 -6.98
CA ILE A 42 0.01 4.00 -5.80
C ILE A 42 -1.28 3.39 -5.20
N ALA A 43 -2.07 2.67 -5.99
CA ALA A 43 -3.34 2.10 -5.54
C ALA A 43 -3.21 1.21 -4.29
N PRO A 44 -2.22 0.29 -4.17
CA PRO A 44 -2.04 -0.50 -2.96
C PRO A 44 -1.80 0.36 -1.72
N ILE A 45 -1.00 1.42 -1.82
CA ILE A 45 -0.71 2.34 -0.71
C ILE A 45 -1.99 3.08 -0.29
N GLY A 46 -2.81 3.51 -1.25
CA GLY A 46 -4.10 4.13 -0.98
C GLY A 46 -5.06 3.20 -0.24
N ILE A 47 -5.16 1.94 -0.66
CA ILE A 47 -6.00 0.92 -0.01
C ILE A 47 -5.51 0.65 1.42
N LEU A 48 -4.20 0.48 1.61
CA LEU A 48 -3.60 0.28 2.94
C LEU A 48 -3.85 1.47 3.87
N GLY A 49 -3.82 2.70 3.33
CA GLY A 49 -4.11 3.92 4.08
C GLY A 49 -5.51 3.96 4.69
N ILE A 50 -6.51 3.35 4.05
CA ILE A 50 -7.87 3.23 4.60
C ILE A 50 -7.84 2.36 5.87
N GLY A 51 -7.08 1.26 5.88
CA GLY A 51 -6.92 0.41 7.06
C GLY A 51 -6.23 1.13 8.21
N VAL A 52 -5.10 1.80 7.93
CA VAL A 52 -4.34 2.56 8.95
C VAL A 52 -5.13 3.73 9.53
N ALA A 53 -6.05 4.33 8.75
CA ALA A 53 -6.89 5.40 9.26
C ALA A 53 -7.69 4.97 10.50
N PHE A 54 -8.20 3.73 10.54
CA PHE A 54 -8.91 3.22 11.72
C PHE A 54 -7.99 3.15 12.95
N VAL A 55 -6.76 2.68 12.78
CA VAL A 55 -5.77 2.62 13.87
C VAL A 55 -5.47 4.01 14.41
N ILE A 56 -5.20 4.97 13.52
CA ILE A 56 -4.88 6.35 13.91
C ILE A 56 -6.07 6.99 14.63
N ILE A 57 -7.29 6.77 14.15
CA ILE A 57 -8.52 7.29 14.80
C ILE A 57 -8.68 6.72 16.21
N THR A 58 -8.32 5.45 16.43
CA THR A 58 -8.30 4.84 17.77
C THR A 58 -7.14 5.31 18.66
N GLY A 59 -6.28 6.21 18.18
CA GLY A 59 -5.15 6.77 18.94
C GLY A 59 -3.88 5.91 18.92
N GLY A 60 -3.85 4.84 18.11
CA GLY A 60 -2.70 3.96 17.97
C GLY A 60 -1.74 4.39 16.84
N ILE A 61 -0.54 3.81 16.85
CA ILE A 61 0.44 3.90 15.77
C ILE A 61 0.78 2.46 15.35
N ASP A 62 0.15 1.97 14.29
CA ASP A 62 0.38 0.62 13.80
C ASP A 62 1.60 0.59 12.86
N LEU A 63 2.72 0.11 13.39
CA LEU A 63 3.95 -0.12 12.63
C LEU A 63 3.98 -1.51 11.96
N SER A 64 3.06 -2.41 12.32
CA SER A 64 3.01 -3.80 11.83
C SER A 64 2.64 -3.89 10.35
N LEU A 65 1.99 -2.86 9.79
CA LEU A 65 1.62 -2.85 8.37
C LEU A 65 2.83 -3.05 7.45
N GLY A 66 4.00 -2.50 7.81
CA GLY A 66 5.22 -2.67 7.04
C GLY A 66 5.71 -4.12 7.01
N SER A 67 5.75 -4.80 8.16
CA SER A 67 6.16 -6.20 8.25
C SER A 67 5.13 -7.13 7.60
N MET A 68 3.84 -6.80 7.69
CA MET A 68 2.74 -7.53 7.05
C MET A 68 2.87 -7.53 5.52
N VAL A 69 3.13 -6.36 4.92
CA VAL A 69 3.33 -6.23 3.46
C VAL A 69 4.54 -7.05 3.01
N CYS A 70 5.63 -7.04 3.77
CA CYS A 70 6.81 -7.84 3.47
C CYS A 70 6.53 -9.35 3.58
N LEU A 71 5.92 -9.80 4.67
CA LEU A 71 5.58 -11.21 4.92
C LEU A 71 4.71 -11.77 3.79
N ILE A 72 3.61 -11.09 3.47
CA ILE A 72 2.68 -11.54 2.44
C ILE A 72 3.31 -11.40 1.05
N GLY A 73 4.02 -10.31 0.77
CA GLY A 73 4.65 -10.09 -0.54
C GLY A 73 5.71 -11.15 -0.86
N VAL A 74 6.66 -11.38 0.06
CA VAL A 74 7.70 -12.41 -0.09
C VAL A 74 7.09 -13.80 -0.05
N GLY A 75 6.13 -14.05 0.85
CA GLY A 75 5.46 -15.35 0.97
C GLY A 75 4.73 -15.75 -0.30
N VAL A 76 3.96 -14.84 -0.91
CA VAL A 76 3.27 -15.08 -2.18
C VAL A 76 4.27 -15.35 -3.29
N ALA A 77 5.33 -14.54 -3.41
CA ALA A 77 6.36 -14.76 -4.43
C ALA A 77 7.05 -16.13 -4.26
N TRP A 78 7.37 -16.51 -3.03
CA TRP A 78 8.00 -17.79 -2.71
C TRP A 78 7.09 -18.98 -3.02
N LEU A 79 5.82 -18.93 -2.59
CA LEU A 79 4.84 -19.98 -2.85
C LEU A 79 4.59 -20.19 -4.35
N LEU A 80 4.53 -19.10 -5.13
CA LEU A 80 4.32 -19.17 -6.59
C LEU A 80 5.57 -19.62 -7.34
N THR A 81 6.76 -19.14 -6.97
CA THR A 81 7.98 -19.31 -7.79
C THR A 81 8.86 -20.48 -7.35
N GLN A 82 8.96 -20.74 -6.05
CA GLN A 82 9.84 -21.79 -5.51
C GLN A 82 9.07 -23.07 -5.23
N ILE A 83 7.86 -22.97 -4.67
CA ILE A 83 7.02 -24.14 -4.38
C ILE A 83 6.16 -24.51 -5.60
N GLY A 84 5.80 -23.54 -6.44
CA GLY A 84 5.00 -23.77 -7.64
C GLY A 84 3.53 -24.06 -7.35
N TRP A 85 2.99 -23.57 -6.24
CA TRP A 85 1.59 -23.77 -5.89
C TRP A 85 0.64 -23.01 -6.82
N PRO A 86 -0.57 -23.54 -7.05
CA PRO A 86 -1.54 -22.88 -7.92
C PRO A 86 -2.01 -21.56 -7.31
N ILE A 87 -2.21 -20.55 -8.16
CA ILE A 87 -2.46 -19.17 -7.72
C ILE A 87 -3.66 -19.02 -6.78
N TRP A 88 -4.73 -19.79 -7.00
CA TRP A 88 -5.92 -19.73 -6.17
C TRP A 88 -5.63 -20.14 -4.72
N LEU A 89 -4.75 -21.12 -4.51
CA LEU A 89 -4.37 -21.59 -3.18
C LEU A 89 -3.46 -20.58 -2.49
N VAL A 90 -2.51 -20.00 -3.23
CA VAL A 90 -1.62 -18.96 -2.69
C VAL A 90 -2.41 -17.72 -2.26
N LEU A 91 -3.39 -17.29 -3.07
CA LEU A 91 -4.28 -16.18 -2.73
C LEU A 91 -5.12 -16.48 -1.48
N LEU A 92 -5.65 -17.70 -1.36
CA LEU A 92 -6.40 -18.12 -0.18
C LEU A 92 -5.53 -18.06 1.08
N ILE A 93 -4.30 -18.55 1.02
CA ILE A 93 -3.37 -18.52 2.15
C ILE A 93 -3.00 -17.10 2.51
N ALA A 94 -2.67 -16.25 1.52
CA ALA A 94 -2.36 -14.85 1.75
C ALA A 94 -3.51 -14.12 2.45
N LEU A 95 -4.76 -14.40 2.07
CA LEU A 95 -5.95 -13.84 2.73
C LEU A 95 -6.12 -14.36 4.15
N LEU A 96 -6.01 -15.67 4.38
CA LEU A 96 -6.20 -16.27 5.70
C LEU A 96 -5.11 -15.83 6.69
N VAL A 97 -3.85 -15.79 6.26
CA VAL A 97 -2.72 -15.35 7.10
C VAL A 97 -2.86 -13.87 7.44
N SER A 98 -3.17 -13.03 6.45
CA SER A 98 -3.31 -11.58 6.69
C SER A 98 -4.54 -11.26 7.55
N ALA A 99 -5.69 -11.90 7.32
CA ALA A 99 -6.86 -11.76 8.17
C ALA A 99 -6.61 -12.26 9.60
N GLY A 100 -5.93 -13.40 9.75
CA GLY A 100 -5.61 -13.98 11.06
C GLY A 100 -4.69 -13.07 11.89
N ILE A 101 -3.62 -12.56 11.28
CA ILE A 101 -2.69 -11.64 11.96
C ILE A 101 -3.40 -10.30 12.27
N GLY A 102 -4.23 -9.79 11.36
CA GLY A 102 -5.01 -8.57 11.60
C GLY A 102 -5.99 -8.72 12.75
N TRP A 103 -6.71 -9.85 12.81
CA TRP A 103 -7.59 -10.18 13.92
C TRP A 103 -6.84 -10.30 15.25
N PHE A 104 -5.67 -10.96 15.24
CA PHE A 104 -4.84 -11.10 16.42
C PHE A 104 -4.37 -9.75 16.97
N HIS A 105 -3.86 -8.85 16.13
CA HIS A 105 -3.50 -7.49 16.54
C HIS A 105 -4.71 -6.72 17.08
N GLY A 106 -5.84 -6.75 16.38
CA GLY A 106 -7.06 -6.10 16.84
C GLY A 106 -7.55 -6.62 18.20
N ALA A 107 -7.44 -7.93 18.44
CA ALA A 107 -7.81 -8.55 19.71
C ALA A 107 -6.85 -8.14 20.84
N LEU A 108 -5.55 -8.04 20.59
CA LEU A 108 -4.56 -7.57 21.57
C LEU A 108 -4.85 -6.13 22.01
N ILE A 109 -5.10 -5.24 21.05
CA ILE A 109 -5.43 -3.84 21.33
C ILE A 109 -6.73 -3.75 22.13
N THR A 110 -7.77 -4.47 21.71
CA THR A 110 -9.11 -4.34 22.31
C THR A 110 -9.22 -5.02 23.69
N LYS A 111 -8.59 -6.17 23.89
CA LYS A 111 -8.76 -6.98 25.12
C LYS A 111 -7.60 -6.84 26.10
N VAL A 112 -6.40 -6.62 25.61
CA VAL A 112 -5.17 -6.64 26.41
C VAL A 112 -4.56 -5.25 26.55
N ASN A 113 -5.05 -4.25 25.80
CA ASN A 113 -4.47 -2.91 25.70
C ASN A 113 -2.97 -2.95 25.35
N LEU A 114 -2.61 -3.84 24.42
CA LEU A 114 -1.28 -4.00 23.85
C LEU A 114 -1.27 -3.62 22.37
#